data_AF-A0A7L3M0R6-F1
#
_entry.id   AF-A0A7L3M0R6-F1
#
_cell.length_a   1.000
_cell.length_b   1.000
_cell.length_c   1.000
_cell.angle_alpha   90.00
_cell.angle_beta   90.00
_cell.angle_gamma   90.00
#
_symmetry.space_group_name_H-M   'P 1'
#
loop_
_entity.id
_entity.type
_entity.pdbx_description
1 polymer ?
#
loop_
_entity_poly.entity_id
_entity_poly.type
_entity_poly.pdbx_seq_one_letter_code
_entity_poly.pdbx_strand_id
1 'polypeptide(L)'
;ACSCHPVGSAMLPLGPRTFCDPSTGDCPCKPGVAGPRCDHCLPGYWGFGAYGCRPCDCARSCDPHTGDCHSSSSDVTWHNEATPFQAVLNESEPTWGWEDEQGFSALRHSGKCECKEQVLGNSKVFCGMKYTYVIKTKILSAHDKGSHAEVSVKIKKVLKSTKLKILRGKRTLYPESWTNRGCTCPILNPGLEYLVAGHEDVRTGRLIVNMKSFVHQWKSALGRKVLEILKNDCN
;
A
#
# COMPACT_ATOMS: atom_id res chain seq x y z
N ALA A 1 -17.98 -14.96 -17.76
CA ALA A 1 -18.89 -15.62 -16.80
C ALA A 1 -18.29 -15.50 -15.41
N CYS A 2 -19.12 -15.21 -14.40
CA CYS A 2 -18.71 -15.00 -13.02
C CYS A 2 -18.42 -16.33 -12.34
N SER A 3 -17.18 -16.58 -11.91
CA SER A 3 -16.78 -17.88 -11.33
C SER A 3 -16.17 -17.73 -9.93
N CYS A 4 -16.73 -16.87 -9.10
CA CYS A 4 -16.23 -16.60 -7.75
C CYS A 4 -16.21 -17.82 -6.82
N HIS A 5 -15.15 -17.98 -6.03
CA HIS A 5 -15.00 -19.08 -5.09
C HIS A 5 -15.90 -18.82 -3.86
N PRO A 6 -16.84 -19.73 -3.53
CA PRO A 6 -17.88 -19.46 -2.53
C PRO A 6 -17.32 -19.23 -1.13
N VAL A 7 -16.19 -19.85 -0.79
CA VAL A 7 -15.55 -19.69 0.52
C VAL A 7 -14.72 -18.40 0.60
N GLY A 8 -14.03 -18.03 -0.47
CA GLY A 8 -13.06 -16.94 -0.47
C GLY A 8 -13.63 -15.61 -0.94
N SER A 9 -14.79 -15.61 -1.59
CA SER A 9 -15.49 -14.39 -1.99
C SER A 9 -16.35 -13.82 -0.86
N ALA A 10 -16.32 -12.51 -0.70
CA ALA A 10 -17.10 -11.78 0.29
C ALA A 10 -18.59 -11.74 -0.10
N MET A 11 -19.48 -11.89 0.88
CA MET A 11 -20.90 -11.61 0.71
C MET A 11 -21.12 -10.10 0.90
N LEU A 12 -21.71 -9.45 -0.10
CA LEU A 12 -22.13 -8.05 0.02
C LEU A 12 -23.46 -7.97 0.78
N PRO A 13 -23.73 -6.88 1.53
CA PRO A 13 -24.91 -6.74 2.38
C PRO A 13 -26.26 -6.68 1.63
N LEU A 14 -26.27 -6.79 0.30
CA LEU A 14 -27.45 -6.61 -0.55
C LEU A 14 -28.06 -7.92 -1.09
N GLY A 15 -27.65 -9.10 -0.59
CA GLY A 15 -28.34 -10.36 -0.87
C GLY A 15 -27.42 -11.59 -0.93
N PRO A 16 -27.99 -12.80 -1.07
CA PRO A 16 -27.29 -14.08 -0.87
C PRO A 16 -26.44 -14.53 -2.07
N ARG A 17 -25.95 -13.61 -2.91
CA ARG A 17 -25.20 -13.94 -4.13
C ARG A 17 -23.86 -13.22 -4.18
N THR A 18 -22.81 -13.98 -4.51
CA THR A 18 -21.49 -13.46 -4.87
C THR A 18 -21.63 -12.65 -6.16
N PHE A 19 -21.39 -11.35 -6.06
CA PHE A 19 -21.45 -10.42 -7.20
C PHE A 19 -20.02 -10.18 -7.70
N CYS A 20 -19.73 -10.41 -8.97
CA CYS A 20 -18.50 -9.95 -9.60
C CYS A 20 -18.75 -8.70 -10.43
N ASP A 21 -17.71 -7.92 -10.64
CA ASP A 21 -17.77 -6.74 -11.50
C ASP A 21 -18.16 -7.18 -12.95
N PRO A 22 -19.23 -6.62 -13.53
CA PRO A 22 -19.69 -7.02 -14.87
C PRO A 22 -18.76 -6.55 -16.00
N SER A 23 -17.89 -5.57 -15.73
CA SER A 23 -16.93 -5.02 -16.69
C SER A 23 -15.58 -5.73 -16.65
N THR A 24 -15.12 -6.12 -15.46
CA THR A 24 -13.80 -6.78 -15.28
C THR A 24 -13.89 -8.27 -15.01
N GLY A 25 -15.01 -8.76 -14.50
CA GLY A 25 -15.19 -10.15 -14.08
C GLY A 25 -14.61 -10.46 -12.69
N ASP A 26 -14.09 -9.46 -11.98
CA ASP A 26 -13.41 -9.64 -10.70
C ASP A 26 -14.38 -9.89 -9.56
N CYS A 27 -14.01 -10.84 -8.69
CA CYS A 27 -14.76 -11.20 -7.51
C CYS A 27 -14.30 -10.39 -6.28
N PRO A 28 -15.21 -9.91 -5.42
CA PRO A 28 -14.84 -9.32 -4.14
C PRO A 28 -14.33 -10.42 -3.23
N CYS A 29 -13.06 -10.37 -2.84
CA CYS A 29 -12.45 -11.38 -1.97
C CYS A 29 -12.54 -11.02 -0.49
N LYS A 30 -12.63 -12.03 0.37
CA LYS A 30 -12.52 -11.92 1.81
C LYS A 30 -11.10 -11.47 2.22
N PRO A 31 -10.92 -10.95 3.45
CA PRO A 31 -9.60 -10.53 3.93
C PRO A 31 -8.54 -11.62 3.77
N GLY A 32 -7.36 -11.26 3.27
CA GLY A 32 -6.26 -12.20 3.10
C GLY A 32 -6.39 -13.15 1.90
N VAL A 33 -7.48 -13.10 1.12
CA VAL A 33 -7.72 -13.97 -0.04
C VAL A 33 -7.40 -13.23 -1.35
N ALA A 34 -6.82 -13.94 -2.30
CA ALA A 34 -6.35 -13.45 -3.59
C ALA A 34 -6.86 -14.29 -4.76
N GLY A 35 -6.58 -13.80 -5.96
CA GLY A 35 -6.88 -14.45 -7.22
C GLY A 35 -8.13 -13.90 -7.91
N PRO A 36 -8.25 -14.06 -9.24
CA PRO A 36 -9.41 -13.58 -10.01
C PRO A 36 -10.74 -14.19 -9.53
N ARG A 37 -10.66 -15.36 -8.89
CA ARG A 37 -11.79 -16.11 -8.34
C ARG A 37 -11.82 -16.14 -6.81
N CYS A 38 -10.90 -15.47 -6.11
CA CYS A 38 -10.76 -15.55 -4.65
C CYS A 38 -10.52 -16.98 -4.12
N ASP A 39 -9.62 -17.73 -4.73
CA ASP A 39 -9.42 -19.17 -4.52
C ASP A 39 -8.15 -19.54 -3.73
N HIS A 40 -7.29 -18.58 -3.39
CA HIS A 40 -6.07 -18.83 -2.61
C HIS A 40 -5.75 -17.68 -1.67
N CYS A 41 -4.86 -17.89 -0.70
CA CYS A 41 -4.40 -16.83 0.18
C CYS A 41 -3.43 -15.88 -0.52
N LEU A 42 -3.46 -14.60 -0.12
CA LEU A 42 -2.41 -13.65 -0.46
C LEU A 42 -1.04 -14.18 0.02
N PRO A 43 0.06 -13.86 -0.68
CA PRO A 43 1.39 -14.16 -0.17
C PRO A 43 1.58 -13.60 1.25
N GLY A 44 2.07 -14.43 2.18
CA GLY A 44 2.19 -14.05 3.58
C GLY A 44 0.89 -14.21 4.38
N TYR A 45 -0.11 -14.91 3.83
CA TYR A 45 -1.32 -15.34 4.52
C TYR A 45 -1.51 -16.86 4.39
N TRP A 46 -2.17 -17.46 5.38
CA TRP A 46 -2.42 -18.89 5.45
C TRP A 46 -3.82 -19.20 6.00
N GLY A 47 -4.24 -20.46 5.87
CA GLY A 47 -5.46 -20.96 6.50
C GLY A 47 -6.73 -20.48 5.79
N PHE A 48 -6.80 -20.69 4.47
CA PHE A 48 -7.97 -20.38 3.65
C PHE A 48 -9.26 -21.00 4.23
N GLY A 49 -10.23 -20.17 4.58
CA GLY A 49 -11.48 -20.65 5.19
C GLY A 49 -12.62 -19.65 5.17
N ALA A 50 -13.65 -19.92 5.98
CA ALA A 50 -14.89 -19.15 6.01
C ALA A 50 -14.68 -17.65 6.35
N TYR A 51 -13.62 -17.32 7.08
CA TYR A 51 -13.26 -15.95 7.47
C TYR A 51 -12.19 -15.30 6.57
N GLY A 52 -11.81 -15.95 5.47
CA GLY A 52 -10.68 -15.54 4.63
C GLY A 52 -9.38 -16.24 5.02
N CYS A 53 -8.25 -15.55 4.92
CA CYS A 53 -6.94 -16.05 5.34
C CYS A 53 -6.34 -15.20 6.46
N ARG A 54 -5.49 -15.82 7.29
CA ARG A 54 -4.80 -15.20 8.42
C ARG A 54 -3.38 -14.79 8.04
N PRO A 55 -2.83 -13.68 8.55
CA PRO A 55 -1.45 -13.32 8.27
C PRO A 55 -0.48 -14.36 8.87
N CYS A 56 0.63 -14.61 8.18
CA CYS A 56 1.74 -15.40 8.69
C CYS A 56 2.44 -14.65 9.83
N ASP A 57 2.74 -15.33 10.93
CA ASP A 57 3.57 -14.78 12.02
C ASP A 57 5.07 -15.08 11.81
N CYS A 58 5.55 -14.91 10.57
CA CYS A 58 6.90 -15.30 10.15
C CYS A 58 7.68 -14.11 9.59
N ALA A 59 9.01 -14.14 9.73
CA ALA A 59 9.88 -13.07 9.24
C ALA A 59 10.00 -13.03 7.70
N ARG A 60 9.85 -14.17 7.02
CA ARG A 60 10.03 -14.28 5.56
C ARG A 60 8.76 -14.67 4.82
N SER A 61 8.35 -15.92 4.93
CA SER A 61 7.15 -16.49 4.30
C SER A 61 6.70 -17.70 5.12
N CYS A 62 5.42 -18.04 5.02
CA CYS A 62 4.87 -19.25 5.60
C CYS A 62 4.09 -20.05 4.56
N ASP A 63 3.88 -21.33 4.85
CA ASP A 63 3.07 -22.23 4.05
C ASP A 63 1.61 -21.73 4.02
N PRO A 64 0.99 -21.56 2.84
CA PRO A 64 -0.38 -21.04 2.72
C PRO A 64 -1.47 -21.93 3.32
N HIS A 65 -1.21 -23.21 3.57
CA HIS A 65 -2.18 -24.15 4.12
C HIS A 65 -1.96 -24.39 5.61
N THR A 66 -0.72 -24.57 6.05
CA THR A 66 -0.39 -24.91 7.44
C THR A 66 0.01 -23.70 8.28
N GLY A 67 0.50 -22.63 7.65
CA GLY A 67 1.06 -21.48 8.35
C GLY A 67 2.50 -21.68 8.82
N ASP A 68 3.14 -22.79 8.44
CA ASP A 68 4.51 -23.11 8.87
C ASP A 68 5.52 -22.15 8.26
N CYS A 69 6.41 -21.59 9.06
CA CYS A 69 7.44 -20.69 8.55
C CYS A 69 8.43 -21.47 7.66
N HIS A 70 8.70 -20.96 6.46
CA HIS A 70 9.79 -21.47 5.64
C HIS A 70 11.13 -21.02 6.25
N SER A 71 11.65 -21.78 7.20
CA SER A 71 13.04 -21.70 7.62
C SER A 71 13.90 -22.28 6.49
N SER A 72 14.60 -21.41 5.76
CA SER A 72 15.80 -21.85 5.04
C SER A 72 16.78 -22.34 6.10
N SER A 73 16.84 -23.66 6.32
CA SER A 73 17.88 -24.26 7.15
C SER A 73 19.23 -24.02 6.48
N SER A 74 20.01 -23.11 7.05
CA SER A 74 21.46 -23.26 7.07
C SER A 74 21.91 -22.84 8.47
N ASP A 75 22.16 -23.88 9.27
CA ASP A 75 22.80 -23.95 10.56
C ASP A 75 23.44 -22.66 11.09
N VAL A 76 22.90 -22.15 12.20
CA VAL A 76 23.74 -21.75 13.34
C VAL A 76 22.98 -22.12 14.62
N THR A 77 23.35 -23.26 15.18
CA THR A 77 23.06 -23.63 16.57
C THR A 77 23.68 -22.61 17.52
N TRP A 78 22.87 -21.89 18.28
CA TRP A 78 23.27 -21.36 19.58
C TRP A 78 22.29 -21.89 20.61
N HIS A 79 22.72 -22.94 21.30
CA HIS A 79 22.14 -23.36 22.56
C HIS A 79 22.14 -22.17 23.51
N ASN A 80 21.01 -21.89 24.15
CA ASN A 80 21.00 -21.72 25.59
C ASN A 80 19.62 -22.04 26.13
N GLU A 81 19.67 -22.88 27.16
CA GLU A 81 18.59 -23.66 27.72
C GLU A 81 17.58 -22.81 28.50
N ALA A 82 16.38 -23.38 28.59
CA ALA A 82 15.23 -22.86 29.30
C ALA A 82 15.46 -22.73 30.81
N THR A 83 14.74 -21.82 31.45
CA THR A 83 14.07 -22.14 32.72
C THR A 83 12.65 -21.55 32.73
N PRO A 84 11.70 -22.25 33.38
CA PRO A 84 10.25 -22.08 33.18
C PRO A 84 9.67 -21.09 34.19
N PHE A 85 8.54 -20.44 33.93
CA PHE A 85 7.48 -20.22 34.94
C PHE A 85 6.21 -19.59 34.33
N GLN A 86 5.17 -20.43 34.29
CA GLN A 86 3.73 -20.17 34.45
C GLN A 86 3.06 -18.97 33.75
N ALA A 87 2.28 -19.33 32.73
CA ALA A 87 1.19 -18.51 32.21
C ALA A 87 0.11 -18.32 33.30
N VAL A 88 -0.07 -17.08 33.73
CA VAL A 88 -1.29 -16.63 34.41
C VAL A 88 -2.08 -15.84 33.38
N LEU A 89 -3.17 -16.46 32.91
CA LEU A 89 -4.28 -15.77 32.29
C LEU A 89 -4.82 -14.73 33.29
N ASN A 90 -4.90 -13.48 32.86
CA ASN A 90 -5.85 -12.54 33.44
C ASN A 90 -6.46 -11.73 32.29
N GLU A 91 -7.72 -12.06 31.99
CA GLU A 91 -8.55 -11.28 31.09
C GLU A 91 -8.91 -9.94 31.75
N SER A 92 -8.64 -8.83 31.05
CA SER A 92 -9.47 -7.62 31.14
C SER A 92 -9.20 -6.71 29.93
N GLU A 93 -10.25 -6.49 29.14
CA GLU A 93 -10.47 -5.39 28.16
C GLU A 93 -9.87 -5.47 26.73
N PRO A 94 -10.59 -4.92 25.73
CA PRO A 94 -12.00 -5.04 25.42
C PRO A 94 -12.21 -5.82 24.12
N THR A 95 -13.41 -6.35 23.93
CA THR A 95 -13.89 -6.90 22.66
C THR A 95 -13.89 -5.80 21.60
N TRP A 96 -12.83 -5.75 20.78
CA TRP A 96 -12.83 -4.93 19.57
C TRP A 96 -13.83 -5.55 18.60
N GLY A 97 -15.01 -4.94 18.48
CA GLY A 97 -15.93 -5.16 17.36
C GLY A 97 -15.22 -4.80 16.07
N TRP A 98 -15.28 -5.69 15.09
CA TRP A 98 -14.58 -5.54 13.83
C TRP A 98 -15.40 -4.55 12.99
N GLU A 99 -14.99 -3.28 12.99
CA GLU A 99 -15.41 -2.36 11.93
C GLU A 99 -14.58 -2.69 10.68
N ASP A 100 -15.18 -3.53 9.83
CA ASP A 100 -14.80 -3.73 8.44
C ASP A 100 -14.67 -2.37 7.74
N GLU A 101 -13.49 -2.08 7.13
CA GLU A 101 -13.21 -1.11 6.05
C GLU A 101 -11.80 -0.49 6.08
N GLN A 102 -10.87 -0.98 6.89
CA GLN A 102 -9.50 -0.45 6.89
C GLN A 102 -8.64 -1.13 5.82
N GLY A 103 -8.66 -0.52 4.63
CA GLY A 103 -7.81 -0.86 3.49
C GLY A 103 -6.33 -0.97 3.86
N PHE A 104 -5.63 -1.84 3.12
CA PHE A 104 -4.20 -2.07 3.25
C PHE A 104 -3.40 -0.78 3.06
N SER A 105 -3.12 -0.14 4.18
CA SER A 105 -2.14 0.93 4.29
C SER A 105 -0.86 0.34 4.87
N ALA A 106 0.29 0.90 4.50
CA ALA A 106 1.60 0.60 5.09
C ALA A 106 1.60 0.66 6.64
N LEU A 107 0.55 1.22 7.25
CA LEU A 107 0.24 1.23 8.68
C LEU A 107 0.18 -0.16 9.35
N ARG A 108 -0.20 -1.24 8.65
CA ARG A 108 -0.31 -2.57 9.30
C ARG A 108 1.00 -3.37 9.36
N HIS A 109 2.05 -2.93 8.67
CA HIS A 109 3.36 -3.60 8.60
C HIS A 109 4.53 -2.60 8.50
N SER A 110 4.40 -1.40 9.09
CA SER A 110 5.42 -0.34 8.99
C SER A 110 6.79 -0.76 9.54
N GLY A 111 6.84 -1.75 10.43
CA GLY A 111 8.09 -2.30 10.98
C GLY A 111 8.92 -3.18 10.02
N LYS A 112 8.44 -3.48 8.80
CA LYS A 112 9.17 -4.32 7.82
C LYS A 112 9.53 -3.58 6.51
N CYS A 113 9.12 -2.32 6.32
CA CYS A 113 9.39 -1.56 5.09
C CYS A 113 10.38 -0.42 5.38
N GLU A 114 11.66 -0.58 5.00
CA GLU A 114 12.65 0.50 5.05
C GLU A 114 12.70 1.24 3.70
N CYS A 115 12.01 2.38 3.59
CA CYS A 115 12.09 3.22 2.41
C CYS A 115 13.14 4.31 2.57
N LYS A 116 14.05 4.43 1.60
CA LYS A 116 14.95 5.59 1.50
C LYS A 116 14.22 6.77 0.87
N GLU A 117 13.85 7.74 1.68
CA GLU A 117 13.20 8.97 1.20
C GLU A 117 14.19 9.84 0.39
N GLN A 118 13.70 10.42 -0.70
CA GLN A 118 14.46 11.41 -1.47
C GLN A 118 14.52 12.71 -0.70
N VAL A 119 15.69 13.17 -0.27
CA VAL A 119 15.82 14.44 0.47
C VAL A 119 15.78 15.66 -0.45
N LEU A 120 15.33 16.80 0.07
CA LEU A 120 15.40 18.06 -0.68
C LEU A 120 16.85 18.56 -0.69
N GLY A 121 17.61 18.11 -1.69
CA GLY A 121 18.98 18.56 -1.92
C GLY A 121 19.06 19.98 -2.48
N ASN A 122 20.16 20.26 -3.18
CA ASN A 122 20.36 21.52 -3.92
C ASN A 122 19.32 21.65 -5.05
N SER A 123 18.92 22.88 -5.37
CA SER A 123 17.98 23.18 -6.46
C SER A 123 18.41 22.56 -7.78
N LYS A 124 19.71 22.56 -8.12
CA LYS A 124 20.24 21.90 -9.34
C LYS A 124 19.93 20.40 -9.37
N VAL A 125 20.04 19.71 -8.24
CA VAL A 125 19.75 18.27 -8.14
C VAL A 125 18.24 18.04 -8.29
N PHE A 126 17.42 18.85 -7.63
CA PHE A 126 15.97 18.77 -7.75
C PHE A 126 15.49 19.00 -9.19
N CYS A 127 16.00 20.03 -9.87
CA CYS A 127 15.68 20.30 -11.26
C CYS A 127 16.21 19.21 -12.20
N GLY A 128 17.40 18.67 -11.92
CA GLY A 128 18.01 17.57 -12.66
C GLY A 128 17.19 16.27 -12.69
N MET A 129 16.32 16.05 -11.70
CA MET A 129 15.38 14.93 -11.68
C MET A 129 14.26 15.02 -12.74
N LYS A 130 14.08 16.21 -13.35
CA LYS A 130 13.12 16.45 -14.43
C LYS A 130 11.70 15.96 -14.13
N TYR A 131 11.22 16.19 -12.90
CA TYR A 131 9.85 15.86 -12.52
C TYR A 131 8.83 16.49 -13.49
N THR A 132 7.89 15.69 -13.97
CA THR A 132 6.85 16.12 -14.93
C THR A 132 5.63 16.71 -14.23
N TYR A 133 5.44 16.36 -12.96
CA TYR A 133 4.42 16.98 -12.11
C TYR A 133 4.93 17.23 -10.70
N VAL A 134 4.39 18.27 -10.08
CA VAL A 134 4.59 18.60 -8.66
C VAL A 134 3.26 19.06 -8.08
N ILE A 135 2.74 18.37 -7.07
CA ILE A 135 1.40 18.59 -6.53
C ILE A 135 1.38 18.54 -5.00
N LYS A 136 0.46 19.33 -4.41
CA LYS A 136 -0.01 19.14 -3.03
C LYS A 136 -1.23 18.25 -3.06
N THR A 137 -1.20 17.14 -2.35
CA THR A 137 -2.31 16.20 -2.32
C THR A 137 -2.58 15.66 -0.92
N LYS A 138 -3.85 15.34 -0.62
CA LYS A 138 -4.25 14.62 0.60
C LYS A 138 -4.50 13.16 0.23
N ILE A 139 -3.87 12.23 0.94
CA ILE A 139 -4.11 10.79 0.72
C ILE A 139 -5.48 10.46 1.30
N LEU A 140 -6.34 9.87 0.49
CA LEU A 140 -7.69 9.44 0.90
C LEU A 140 -7.65 7.99 1.35
N SER A 141 -7.10 7.12 0.51
CA SER A 141 -6.97 5.68 0.78
C SER A 141 -5.85 5.09 -0.08
N ALA A 142 -5.34 3.94 0.37
CA ALA A 142 -4.45 3.08 -0.41
C ALA A 142 -5.10 1.70 -0.51
N HIS A 143 -5.14 1.16 -1.72
CA HIS A 143 -5.73 -0.14 -2.02
C HIS A 143 -4.72 -1.03 -2.72
N ASP A 144 -4.61 -2.26 -2.26
CA ASP A 144 -3.93 -3.32 -2.98
C ASP A 144 -4.92 -3.95 -3.97
N LYS A 145 -4.57 -3.94 -5.26
CA LYS A 145 -5.35 -4.56 -6.35
C LYS A 145 -4.80 -5.95 -6.72
N GLY A 146 -3.89 -6.50 -5.93
CA GLY A 146 -3.24 -7.79 -6.14
C GLY A 146 -2.15 -7.77 -7.21
N SER A 147 -2.36 -7.09 -8.34
CA SER A 147 -1.33 -6.91 -9.38
C SER A 147 -0.53 -5.62 -9.25
N HIS A 148 -1.09 -4.64 -8.54
CA HIS A 148 -0.51 -3.32 -8.32
C HIS A 148 -1.20 -2.64 -7.13
N ALA A 149 -0.57 -1.58 -6.61
CA ALA A 149 -1.21 -0.69 -5.65
C ALA A 149 -1.84 0.53 -6.35
N GLU A 150 -2.95 1.01 -5.79
CA GLU A 150 -3.57 2.26 -6.18
C GLU A 150 -3.77 3.15 -4.95
N VAL A 151 -3.26 4.38 -5.01
CA VAL A 151 -3.40 5.35 -3.94
C VAL A 151 -4.35 6.45 -4.39
N SER A 152 -5.55 6.47 -3.80
CA SER A 152 -6.56 7.49 -4.05
C SER A 152 -6.20 8.77 -3.31
N VAL A 153 -6.17 9.88 -4.02
CA VAL A 153 -5.75 11.17 -3.47
C VAL A 153 -6.66 12.31 -3.89
N LYS A 154 -6.70 13.37 -3.07
CA LYS A 154 -7.35 14.64 -3.40
C LYS A 154 -6.29 15.71 -3.65
N ILE A 155 -6.10 16.07 -4.93
CA ILE A 155 -5.18 17.12 -5.36
C ILE A 155 -5.75 18.47 -4.90
N LYS A 156 -5.03 19.12 -3.99
CA LYS A 156 -5.38 20.43 -3.43
C LYS A 156 -4.71 21.58 -4.19
N LYS A 157 -3.47 21.39 -4.66
CA LYS A 157 -2.71 22.39 -5.43
C LYS A 157 -1.82 21.71 -6.45
N VAL A 158 -1.71 22.32 -7.63
CA VAL A 158 -0.76 21.92 -8.68
C VAL A 158 0.32 23.00 -8.74
N LEU A 159 1.57 22.60 -8.55
CA LEU A 159 2.74 23.49 -8.60
C LEU A 159 3.44 23.42 -9.96
N LYS A 160 3.47 22.22 -10.57
CA LYS A 160 3.99 21.97 -11.91
C LYS A 160 3.19 20.86 -12.57
N SER A 161 2.95 20.99 -13.87
CA SER A 161 2.31 20.00 -14.73
C SER A 161 2.83 20.24 -16.14
N THR A 162 3.42 19.22 -16.77
CA THR A 162 4.09 19.34 -18.07
C THR A 162 3.20 18.85 -19.21
N LYS A 163 3.06 17.53 -19.43
CA LYS A 163 2.34 16.99 -20.60
C LYS A 163 0.90 16.63 -20.26
N LEU A 164 0.67 16.03 -19.10
CA LEU A 164 -0.69 15.73 -18.63
C LEU A 164 -1.27 16.96 -17.94
N LYS A 165 -2.46 17.40 -18.36
CA LYS A 165 -3.20 18.48 -17.69
C LYS A 165 -3.76 17.99 -16.35
N ILE A 166 -3.04 18.25 -15.27
CA ILE A 166 -3.45 17.85 -13.92
C ILE A 166 -4.35 18.93 -13.33
N LEU A 167 -5.57 18.55 -12.93
CA LEU A 167 -6.54 19.43 -12.29
C LEU A 167 -6.67 19.13 -10.79
N ARG A 168 -7.23 20.08 -10.05
CA ARG A 168 -7.65 19.86 -8.65
C ARG A 168 -8.81 18.87 -8.63
N GLY A 169 -8.86 18.00 -7.63
CA GLY A 169 -9.91 17.00 -7.51
C GLY A 169 -9.39 15.63 -7.07
N LYS A 170 -10.22 14.60 -7.20
CA LYS A 170 -9.83 13.21 -6.92
C LYS A 170 -9.00 12.67 -8.08
N ARG A 171 -7.90 12.00 -7.75
CA ARG A 171 -7.00 11.33 -8.71
C ARG A 171 -6.38 10.10 -8.06
N THR A 172 -5.83 9.21 -8.88
CA THR A 172 -5.09 8.03 -8.42
C THR A 172 -3.60 8.21 -8.70
N LEU A 173 -2.77 7.94 -7.69
CA LEU A 173 -1.34 7.76 -7.82
C LEU A 173 -1.05 6.26 -7.92
N TYR A 174 -0.05 5.91 -8.75
CA TYR A 174 0.32 4.53 -9.05
C TYR A 174 1.75 4.27 -8.57
N PRO A 175 1.92 3.63 -7.40
CA PRO A 175 3.23 3.22 -6.93
C PRO A 175 3.84 2.12 -7.81
N GLU A 176 5.05 2.33 -8.35
CA GLU A 176 5.79 1.27 -9.08
C GLU A 176 6.50 0.31 -8.13
N SER A 177 6.94 0.80 -6.96
CA SER A 177 7.72 0.00 -6.00
C SER A 177 6.86 -0.89 -5.11
N TRP A 178 5.72 -1.36 -5.63
CA TRP A 178 4.84 -2.28 -4.91
C TRP A 178 5.50 -3.67 -4.86
N THR A 179 5.58 -4.23 -3.67
CA THR A 179 6.10 -5.58 -3.44
C THR A 179 4.98 -6.51 -2.96
N ASN A 180 5.17 -7.81 -3.11
CA ASN A 180 4.28 -8.85 -2.58
C ASN A 180 4.10 -8.82 -1.05
N ARG A 181 4.78 -7.91 -0.33
CA ARG A 181 4.63 -7.65 1.11
C ARG A 181 3.71 -6.45 1.41
N GLY A 182 3.09 -5.86 0.40
CA GLY A 182 2.26 -4.67 0.53
C GLY A 182 3.03 -3.38 0.82
N CYS A 183 4.37 -3.40 0.74
CA CYS A 183 5.18 -2.18 0.84
C CYS A 183 5.14 -1.44 -0.49
N THR A 184 4.80 -0.15 -0.46
CA THR A 184 5.05 0.80 -1.55
C THR A 184 6.03 1.86 -1.06
N CYS A 185 7.15 2.05 -1.76
CA CYS A 185 8.04 3.18 -1.49
C CYS A 185 7.81 4.28 -2.55
N PRO A 186 7.52 5.53 -2.13
CA PRO A 186 7.48 6.08 -0.77
C PRO A 186 6.19 5.76 0.01
N ILE A 187 6.26 5.80 1.35
CA ILE A 187 5.12 5.52 2.22
C ILE A 187 4.12 6.69 2.21
N LEU A 188 2.88 6.40 1.82
CA LEU A 188 1.79 7.38 1.71
C LEU A 188 0.66 7.01 2.67
N ASN A 189 0.65 7.64 3.85
CA ASN A 189 -0.37 7.35 4.86
C ASN A 189 -1.68 8.09 4.57
N PRO A 190 -2.85 7.41 4.61
CA PRO A 190 -4.14 8.06 4.51
C PRO A 190 -4.35 9.17 5.53
N GLY A 191 -5.15 10.18 5.17
CA GLY A 191 -5.48 11.32 6.02
C GLY A 191 -4.42 12.41 6.05
N LEU A 192 -3.16 12.11 5.70
CA LEU A 192 -2.07 13.09 5.67
C LEU A 192 -1.99 13.83 4.32
N GLU A 193 -1.39 15.01 4.37
CA GLU A 193 -1.08 15.81 3.19
C GLU A 193 0.40 15.66 2.82
N TYR A 194 0.67 15.54 1.52
CA TYR A 194 2.01 15.40 0.98
C TYR A 194 2.26 16.39 -0.16
N LEU A 195 3.51 16.81 -0.27
CA LEU A 195 4.10 17.35 -1.49
C LEU A 195 4.67 16.17 -2.28
N VAL A 196 4.16 15.94 -3.49
CA VAL A 196 4.55 14.84 -4.36
C VAL A 196 5.09 15.42 -5.66
N ALA A 197 6.33 15.09 -6.00
CA ALA A 197 6.90 15.31 -7.33
C ALA A 197 7.30 13.97 -7.94
N GLY A 198 6.86 13.73 -9.17
CA GLY A 198 7.06 12.45 -9.84
C GLY A 198 6.99 12.58 -11.36
N HIS A 199 6.78 11.43 -11.99
CA HIS A 199 6.75 11.29 -13.44
C HIS A 199 5.39 10.76 -13.90
N GLU A 200 4.92 11.25 -15.02
CA GLU A 200 3.67 10.81 -15.62
C GLU A 200 3.96 9.75 -16.69
N ASP A 201 3.18 8.68 -16.69
CA ASP A 201 3.08 7.81 -17.87
C ASP A 201 2.10 8.46 -18.84
N VAL A 202 2.65 9.14 -19.85
CA VAL A 202 1.89 9.86 -20.87
C VAL A 202 0.96 8.93 -21.65
N ARG A 203 1.35 7.65 -21.84
CA ARG A 203 0.59 6.70 -22.64
C ARG A 203 -0.70 6.27 -21.94
N THR A 204 -0.66 6.12 -20.62
CA THR A 204 -1.80 5.67 -19.81
C THR A 204 -2.48 6.81 -19.04
N GLY A 205 -1.88 8.00 -19.04
CA GLY A 205 -2.34 9.14 -18.24
C GLY A 205 -2.18 8.93 -16.72
N ARG A 206 -1.33 7.99 -16.31
CA ARG A 206 -1.11 7.63 -14.90
C ARG A 206 -0.06 8.53 -14.27
N LEU A 207 -0.32 8.93 -13.02
CA LEU A 207 0.65 9.63 -12.19
C LEU A 207 1.47 8.59 -11.42
N ILE A 208 2.72 8.39 -11.85
CA ILE A 208 3.58 7.37 -11.28
C ILE A 208 4.31 7.93 -10.06
N VAL A 209 4.40 7.11 -9.02
CA VAL A 209 5.18 7.39 -7.82
C VAL A 209 6.14 6.22 -7.58
N ASN A 210 7.41 6.50 -7.34
CA ASN A 210 8.43 5.48 -7.14
C ASN A 210 9.54 5.99 -6.23
N MET A 211 10.59 5.20 -6.01
CA MET A 211 11.71 5.58 -5.15
C MET A 211 12.49 6.82 -5.63
N LYS A 212 12.36 7.23 -6.89
CA LYS A 212 12.96 8.47 -7.42
C LYS A 212 12.03 9.67 -7.28
N SER A 213 10.78 9.46 -6.86
CA SER A 213 9.82 10.52 -6.63
C SER A 213 10.14 11.24 -5.33
N PHE A 214 9.98 12.56 -5.32
CA PHE A 214 10.14 13.36 -4.13
C PHE A 214 8.81 13.44 -3.40
N VAL A 215 8.73 12.78 -2.24
CA VAL A 215 7.51 12.69 -1.43
C VAL A 215 7.85 13.07 -0.01
N HIS A 216 7.22 14.13 0.48
CA HIS A 216 7.33 14.55 1.88
C HIS A 216 5.99 15.05 2.40
N GLN A 217 5.77 14.88 3.69
CA GLN A 217 4.61 15.48 4.35
C GLN A 217 4.58 17.00 4.11
N TRP A 218 3.40 17.52 3.80
CA TRP A 218 3.23 18.91 3.43
C TRP A 218 3.55 19.83 4.62
N LYS A 219 4.53 20.71 4.42
CA LYS A 219 4.80 21.87 5.27
C LYS A 219 4.72 23.13 4.42
N SER A 220 4.05 24.18 4.89
CA SER A 220 3.87 25.43 4.13
C SER A 220 5.21 26.08 3.74
N ALA A 221 6.25 25.95 4.57
CA ALA A 221 7.61 26.40 4.24
C ALA A 221 8.24 25.58 3.10
N LEU A 222 8.11 24.25 3.15
CA LEU A 222 8.60 23.35 2.10
C LEU A 222 7.93 23.63 0.75
N GLY A 223 6.61 23.81 0.76
CA GLY A 223 5.85 24.13 -0.46
C GLY A 223 6.26 25.47 -1.08
N ARG A 224 6.57 26.49 -0.28
CA ARG A 224 7.10 27.77 -0.76
C ARG A 224 8.49 27.60 -1.38
N LYS A 225 9.40 26.91 -0.69
CA LYS A 225 10.76 26.64 -1.15
C LYS A 225 10.78 25.89 -2.49
N VAL A 226 9.97 24.84 -2.63
CA VAL A 226 9.89 24.08 -3.89
C VAL A 226 9.27 24.92 -5.01
N LEU A 227 8.29 25.76 -4.72
CA LEU A 227 7.73 26.68 -5.72
C LEU A 227 8.77 27.70 -6.21
N GLU A 228 9.63 28.19 -5.33
CA GLU A 228 10.72 29.10 -5.66
C GLU A 228 11.77 28.42 -6.55
N ILE A 229 12.24 27.22 -6.17
CA ILE A 229 13.16 26.40 -6.98
C ILE A 229 12.59 26.17 -8.38
N LEU A 230 11.31 25.80 -8.48
CA LEU A 230 10.65 25.54 -9.75
C LEU A 230 10.57 26.78 -10.66
N LYS A 231 10.48 27.98 -10.10
CA LYS A 231 10.38 29.24 -10.85
C LYS A 231 11.72 29.82 -11.24
N ASN A 232 12.70 29.74 -10.34
CA ASN A 232 13.95 30.50 -10.45
C ASN A 232 15.11 29.63 -10.93
N ASP A 233 15.13 28.33 -10.58
CA ASP A 233 16.30 27.47 -10.77
C ASP A 233 16.08 26.38 -11.84
N CYS A 234 14.83 26.01 -12.10
CA CYS A 234 14.49 24.93 -13.06
C CYS A 234 14.12 25.44 -14.46
N ASN A 235 14.40 26.72 -14.75
CA ASN A 235 14.10 27.37 -16.03
C ASN A 235 15.20 27.12 -17.07
#